data_AF-A0AA39MAJ7-F1
#
_entry.id   AF-A0AA39MAJ7-F1
#
_cell.length_a   1.000
_cell.length_b   1.000
_cell.length_c   1.000
_cell.angle_alpha   90.00
_cell.angle_beta   90.00
_cell.angle_gamma   90.00
#
_symmetry.space_group_name_H-M   'P 1'
#
loop_
_entity.id
_entity.type
_entity.pdbx_description
1 polymer ?
#
loop_
_entity_poly.entity_id
_entity_poly.type
_entity_poly.pdbx_seq_one_letter_code
_entity_poly.pdbx_strand_id
1 'polypeptide(L)'
;MATHVVTVITDSLPLVAGVPTLIFLWNIFSKVAIAKIARDSQLLALLLLGVVVSAISHIPNAVLWLLFGTGLLPNSLELQWCLLMGAMVTHCTSVFYDLCGIGLIIHRVAVFWSPLVSSKRWVKPIVWVMVVLSVLFSIILVAVDIVYTKADLHYSQVHLECLSMNCLVQADSTNRVVFVIIKLITSVAHVGFGIAFLILIRTAELFHKTSTFHKINGFVKYLFFIRVVFEIVPFLIDCILSITIKFSLIYYVGAYSKFGWSVDALATAVLYYLMMERKTNNVSCSQNTPLS
;
A
#
# COMPACT_ATOMS: atom_id res chain seq x y z
N MET A 1 -2.43 27.41 14.08
CA MET A 1 -1.17 27.58 13.30
C MET A 1 -0.35 26.28 13.26
N ALA A 2 -0.04 25.62 14.38
CA ALA A 2 0.72 24.36 14.37
C ALA A 2 0.02 23.21 13.61
N THR A 3 -1.31 23.09 13.71
CA THR A 3 -2.11 22.10 12.99
C THR A 3 -2.04 22.26 11.47
N HIS A 4 -2.08 23.50 10.98
CA HIS A 4 -1.99 23.82 9.55
C HIS A 4 -0.65 23.35 8.94
N VAL A 5 0.46 23.61 9.64
CA VAL A 5 1.80 23.17 9.20
C VAL A 5 1.90 21.64 9.14
N VAL A 6 1.38 20.93 10.15
CA VAL A 6 1.40 19.46 10.17
C VAL A 6 0.57 18.85 9.04
N THR A 7 -0.61 19.41 8.75
CA THR A 7 -1.45 18.94 7.64
C THR A 7 -0.78 19.16 6.28
N VAL A 8 -0.22 20.34 6.04
CA VAL A 8 0.53 20.61 4.80
C VAL A 8 1.71 19.66 4.63
N ILE A 9 2.45 19.38 5.70
CA ILE A 9 3.56 18.42 5.65
C ILE A 9 3.06 17.01 5.30
N THR A 10 2.03 16.51 6.00
CA THR A 10 1.50 15.17 5.77
C THR A 10 0.86 14.99 4.39
N ASP A 11 0.18 16.00 3.88
CA ASP A 11 -0.44 15.97 2.54
C ASP A 11 0.59 16.20 1.42
N SER A 12 1.71 16.85 1.69
CA SER A 12 2.82 16.96 0.73
C SER A 12 3.60 15.65 0.56
N LEU A 13 3.51 14.73 1.52
CA LEU A 13 4.36 13.55 1.54
C LEU A 13 4.09 12.55 0.40
N PRO A 14 2.82 12.27 0.01
CA PRO A 14 2.52 11.48 -1.18
C PRO A 14 3.09 12.10 -2.47
N LEU A 15 3.30 13.41 -2.53
CA LEU A 15 4.00 14.05 -3.64
C LEU A 15 5.50 13.77 -3.57
N VAL A 16 6.11 14.02 -2.41
CA VAL A 16 7.55 13.86 -2.17
C VAL A 16 8.01 12.43 -2.39
N ALA A 17 7.22 11.42 -1.98
CA ALA A 17 7.57 10.02 -2.12
C ALA A 17 6.91 9.35 -3.33
N GLY A 18 5.69 9.75 -3.73
CA GLY A 18 4.98 9.16 -4.86
C GLY A 18 5.62 9.49 -6.21
N VAL A 19 6.12 10.72 -6.41
CA VAL A 19 6.80 11.09 -7.67
C VAL A 19 8.09 10.28 -7.88
N PRO A 20 9.03 10.19 -6.91
CA PRO A 20 10.17 9.29 -7.02
C PRO A 20 9.76 7.82 -7.23
N THR A 21 8.70 7.35 -6.58
CA THR A 21 8.19 5.98 -6.76
C THR A 21 7.84 5.72 -8.23
N LEU A 22 7.11 6.64 -8.88
CA LEU A 22 6.78 6.54 -10.31
C LEU A 22 8.04 6.60 -11.19
N ILE A 23 9.02 7.44 -10.86
CA ILE A 23 10.29 7.51 -11.60
C ILE A 23 11.04 6.17 -11.52
N PHE A 24 11.16 5.57 -10.33
CA PHE A 24 11.79 4.25 -10.18
C PHE A 24 11.04 3.17 -10.96
N LEU A 25 9.71 3.14 -10.88
CA LEU A 25 8.89 2.16 -11.60
C LEU A 25 8.97 2.35 -13.12
N TRP A 26 9.00 3.59 -13.60
CA TRP A 26 9.23 3.90 -15.02
C TRP A 26 10.60 3.39 -15.49
N ASN A 27 11.65 3.62 -14.69
CA ASN A 27 12.99 3.11 -14.98
C ASN A 27 13.06 1.58 -14.97
N ILE A 28 12.25 0.91 -14.12
CA ILE A 28 12.12 -0.54 -14.11
C ILE A 28 11.44 -1.03 -15.39
N PHE A 29 10.30 -0.43 -15.77
CA PHE A 29 9.50 -0.91 -16.90
C PHE A 29 10.11 -0.57 -18.27
N SER A 30 10.89 0.51 -18.37
CA SER A 30 11.68 0.82 -19.55
C SER A 30 12.81 -0.18 -19.79
N LYS A 31 13.41 -0.72 -18.71
CA LYS A 31 14.47 -1.75 -18.78
C LYS A 31 13.91 -3.16 -18.93
N VAL A 32 12.73 -3.45 -18.37
CA VAL A 32 12.12 -4.78 -18.37
C VAL A 32 10.63 -4.69 -18.66
N ALA A 33 10.21 -5.31 -19.77
CA ALA A 33 8.79 -5.43 -20.09
C ALA A 33 8.01 -6.08 -18.94
N ILE A 34 6.88 -5.47 -18.55
CA ILE A 34 5.99 -5.98 -17.50
C ILE A 34 5.57 -7.43 -17.78
N ALA A 35 5.35 -7.79 -19.05
CA ALA A 35 5.04 -9.16 -19.46
C ALA A 35 6.13 -10.18 -19.06
N LYS A 36 7.39 -9.77 -19.06
CA LYS A 36 8.52 -10.60 -18.61
C LYS A 36 8.50 -10.76 -17.08
N ILE A 37 8.26 -9.67 -16.34
CA ILE A 37 8.11 -9.72 -14.87
C ILE A 37 6.94 -10.62 -14.49
N ALA A 38 5.79 -10.48 -15.16
CA ALA A 38 4.60 -11.29 -14.93
C ALA A 38 4.83 -12.77 -15.26
N ARG A 39 5.63 -13.07 -16.29
CA ARG A 39 6.01 -14.45 -16.62
C ARG A 39 6.87 -15.09 -15.52
N ASP A 40 7.77 -14.32 -14.92
CA ASP A 40 8.65 -14.78 -13.84
C ASP A 40 7.89 -14.88 -12.49
N SER A 41 7.08 -13.89 -12.15
CA SER A 41 6.23 -13.86 -10.97
C SER A 41 5.02 -12.94 -11.16
N GLN A 42 3.86 -13.54 -11.44
CA GLN A 42 2.60 -12.80 -11.64
C GLN A 42 2.22 -11.95 -10.42
N LEU A 43 2.40 -12.46 -9.21
CA LEU A 43 2.06 -11.74 -7.97
C LEU A 43 2.97 -10.53 -7.73
N LEU A 44 4.24 -10.63 -8.08
CA LEU A 44 5.15 -9.49 -7.98
C LEU A 44 4.82 -8.41 -9.01
N ALA A 45 4.49 -8.81 -10.24
CA ALA A 45 4.00 -7.87 -11.24
C ALA A 45 2.71 -7.17 -10.80
N LEU A 46 1.79 -7.92 -10.18
CA LEU A 46 0.54 -7.37 -9.65
C LEU A 46 0.78 -6.41 -8.49
N LEU A 47 1.72 -6.72 -7.59
CA LEU A 47 2.14 -5.81 -6.51
C LEU A 47 2.72 -4.52 -7.08
N LEU A 48 3.65 -4.59 -8.04
CA LEU A 48 4.23 -3.41 -8.69
C LEU A 48 3.16 -2.57 -9.41
N LEU A 49 2.21 -3.22 -10.08
CA LEU A 49 1.06 -2.55 -10.67
C LEU A 49 0.20 -1.87 -9.59
N GLY A 50 -0.02 -2.51 -8.45
CA GLY A 50 -0.68 -1.93 -7.30
C GLY A 50 0.02 -0.66 -6.79
N VAL A 51 1.36 -0.66 -6.74
CA VAL A 51 2.14 0.54 -6.40
C VAL A 51 1.91 1.66 -7.43
N VAL A 52 1.92 1.35 -8.73
CA VAL A 52 1.66 2.35 -9.78
C VAL A 52 0.27 2.95 -9.64
N VAL A 53 -0.76 2.10 -9.58
CA VAL A 53 -2.16 2.53 -9.52
C VAL A 53 -2.40 3.38 -8.26
N SER A 54 -1.80 2.98 -7.14
CA SER A 54 -1.92 3.72 -5.89
C SER A 54 -1.12 5.03 -5.91
N ALA A 55 0.07 5.10 -6.53
CA ALA A 55 0.77 6.38 -6.71
C ALA A 55 0.00 7.35 -7.61
N ILE A 56 -0.60 6.85 -8.70
CA ILE A 56 -1.43 7.64 -9.61
C ILE A 56 -2.70 8.16 -8.92
N SER A 57 -3.29 7.41 -7.97
CA SER A 57 -4.45 7.90 -7.22
C SER A 57 -4.08 8.87 -6.10
N HIS A 58 -2.98 8.62 -5.39
CA HIS A 58 -2.58 9.43 -4.24
C HIS A 58 -2.01 10.80 -4.62
N ILE A 59 -1.28 10.93 -5.74
CA ILE A 59 -0.66 12.21 -6.14
C ILE A 59 -1.72 13.29 -6.44
N PRO A 60 -2.72 13.08 -7.33
CA PRO A 60 -3.75 14.07 -7.61
C PRO A 60 -4.58 14.41 -6.36
N ASN A 61 -4.90 13.40 -5.55
CA ASN A 61 -5.62 13.61 -4.29
C ASN A 61 -4.81 14.51 -3.34
N ALA A 62 -3.51 14.26 -3.18
CA ALA A 62 -2.63 15.12 -2.39
C ALA A 62 -2.56 16.56 -2.91
N VAL A 63 -2.47 16.76 -4.24
CA VAL A 63 -2.51 18.10 -4.84
C VAL A 63 -3.83 18.81 -4.52
N LEU A 64 -4.96 18.13 -4.68
CA LEU A 64 -6.28 18.69 -4.37
C LEU A 64 -6.38 19.11 -2.91
N TRP A 65 -5.93 18.27 -1.97
CA TRP A 65 -5.92 18.59 -0.54
C TRP A 65 -5.02 19.78 -0.21
N LEU A 66 -3.84 19.90 -0.83
CA LEU A 66 -2.95 21.06 -0.65
C LEU A 66 -3.56 22.35 -1.20
N LEU A 67 -4.14 22.31 -2.40
CA LEU A 67 -4.78 23.47 -3.01
C LEU A 67 -6.02 23.93 -2.21
N PHE A 68 -6.79 22.99 -1.69
CA PHE A 68 -7.90 23.29 -0.78
C PHE A 68 -7.38 23.88 0.55
N GLY A 69 -6.38 23.25 1.16
CA GLY A 69 -5.87 23.66 2.48
C GLY A 69 -5.09 24.97 2.52
N THR A 70 -4.56 25.40 1.36
CA THR A 70 -3.96 26.73 1.17
C THR A 70 -4.98 27.82 0.84
N GLY A 71 -6.25 27.47 0.67
CA GLY A 71 -7.32 28.40 0.30
C GLY A 71 -7.25 28.87 -1.16
N LEU A 72 -6.45 28.20 -2.01
CA LEU A 72 -6.37 28.50 -3.44
C LEU A 72 -7.64 28.08 -4.19
N LEU A 73 -8.32 27.03 -3.73
CA LEU A 73 -9.58 26.57 -4.30
C LEU A 73 -10.78 27.02 -3.44
N PRO A 74 -11.87 27.48 -4.07
CA PRO A 74 -13.07 27.88 -3.34
C PRO A 74 -13.74 26.67 -2.69
N ASN A 75 -14.33 26.87 -1.50
CA ASN A 75 -15.10 25.86 -0.81
C ASN A 75 -16.47 25.64 -1.49
N SER A 76 -16.48 24.93 -2.61
CA SER A 76 -17.69 24.56 -3.36
C SER A 76 -18.08 23.10 -3.10
N LEU A 77 -19.37 22.80 -3.23
CA LEU A 77 -19.91 21.44 -3.11
C LEU A 77 -19.21 20.47 -4.09
N GLU A 78 -18.94 20.93 -5.31
CA GLU A 78 -18.24 20.14 -6.34
C GLU A 78 -16.84 19.75 -5.89
N LEU A 79 -16.08 20.68 -5.29
CA LEU A 79 -14.75 20.39 -4.80
C LEU A 79 -14.78 19.41 -3.62
N GLN A 80 -15.75 19.55 -2.71
CA GLN A 80 -15.93 18.62 -1.60
C GLN A 80 -16.21 17.19 -2.10
N TRP A 81 -17.05 17.04 -3.12
CA TRP A 81 -17.27 15.75 -3.80
C TRP A 81 -15.99 15.22 -4.46
N CYS A 82 -15.20 16.07 -5.13
CA CYS A 82 -13.93 15.66 -5.71
C CYS A 82 -12.93 15.15 -4.65
N LEU A 83 -12.83 15.84 -3.50
CA LEU A 83 -11.98 15.42 -2.38
C LEU A 83 -12.45 14.08 -1.77
N LEU A 84 -13.77 13.93 -1.62
CA LEU A 84 -14.41 12.70 -1.13
C LEU A 84 -14.11 11.51 -2.05
N MET A 85 -14.43 11.64 -3.33
CA MET A 85 -14.18 10.61 -4.34
C MET A 85 -12.68 10.31 -4.49
N GLY A 86 -11.84 11.35 -4.43
CA GLY A 86 -10.39 11.21 -4.45
C GLY A 86 -9.89 10.32 -3.32
N ALA A 87 -10.35 10.54 -2.08
CA ALA A 87 -9.94 9.69 -0.97
C ALA A 87 -10.51 8.27 -1.07
N MET A 88 -11.75 8.11 -1.52
CA MET A 88 -12.34 6.78 -1.75
C MET A 88 -11.48 5.95 -2.70
N VAL A 89 -11.09 6.56 -3.84
CA VAL A 89 -10.18 5.90 -4.78
C VAL A 89 -8.86 5.53 -4.08
N THR A 90 -8.27 6.42 -3.28
CA THR A 90 -7.05 6.08 -2.53
C THR A 90 -7.23 4.94 -1.53
N HIS A 91 -8.39 4.84 -0.85
CA HIS A 91 -8.70 3.75 0.06
C HIS A 91 -8.83 2.42 -0.70
N CYS A 92 -9.56 2.39 -1.82
CA CYS A 92 -9.69 1.22 -2.67
C CYS A 92 -8.33 0.74 -3.20
N THR A 93 -7.49 1.66 -3.71
CA THR A 93 -6.17 1.30 -4.23
C THR A 93 -5.22 0.83 -3.13
N SER A 94 -5.33 1.39 -1.92
CA SER A 94 -4.57 0.95 -0.75
C SER A 94 -4.95 -0.48 -0.34
N VAL A 95 -6.24 -0.80 -0.25
CA VAL A 95 -6.70 -2.16 0.07
C VAL A 95 -6.26 -3.17 -1.00
N PHE A 96 -6.34 -2.79 -2.28
CA PHE A 96 -5.84 -3.63 -3.37
C PHE A 96 -4.34 -3.92 -3.21
N TYR A 97 -3.54 -2.89 -2.92
CA TYR A 97 -2.11 -3.02 -2.68
C TYR A 97 -1.79 -3.87 -1.45
N ASP A 98 -2.60 -3.79 -0.39
CA ASP A 98 -2.43 -4.62 0.81
C ASP A 98 -2.63 -6.09 0.50
N LEU A 99 -3.73 -6.40 -0.19
CA LEU A 99 -4.05 -7.74 -0.66
C LEU A 99 -2.96 -8.27 -1.61
N CYS A 100 -2.39 -7.42 -2.46
CA CYS A 100 -1.22 -7.77 -3.27
C CYS A 100 -0.03 -8.27 -2.44
N GLY A 101 0.31 -7.55 -1.38
CA GLY A 101 1.38 -7.94 -0.47
C GLY A 101 1.06 -9.24 0.28
N ILE A 102 -0.17 -9.38 0.79
CA ILE A 102 -0.63 -10.59 1.49
C ILE A 102 -0.58 -11.80 0.55
N GLY A 103 -1.09 -11.67 -0.67
CA GLY A 103 -1.09 -12.75 -1.65
C GLY A 103 0.31 -13.20 -2.06
N LEU A 104 1.26 -12.26 -2.15
CA LEU A 104 2.66 -12.59 -2.38
C LEU A 104 3.25 -13.42 -1.24
N ILE A 105 2.94 -13.08 0.02
CA ILE A 105 3.39 -13.85 1.21
C ILE A 105 2.69 -15.22 1.26
N ILE A 106 1.38 -15.28 1.05
CA ILE A 106 0.61 -16.53 1.04
C ILE A 106 1.16 -17.48 -0.01
N HIS A 107 1.49 -16.99 -1.22
CA HIS A 107 2.08 -17.82 -2.26
C HIS A 107 3.40 -18.45 -1.81
N ARG A 108 4.23 -17.70 -1.08
CA ARG A 108 5.49 -18.22 -0.54
C ARG A 108 5.25 -19.27 0.52
N VAL A 109 4.33 -19.03 1.45
CA VAL A 109 3.92 -20.00 2.47
C VAL A 109 3.41 -21.29 1.81
N ALA A 110 2.54 -21.18 0.80
CA ALA A 110 1.99 -22.33 0.08
C ALA A 110 3.06 -23.14 -0.66
N VAL A 111 4.02 -22.47 -1.28
CA VAL A 111 5.16 -23.14 -1.94
C VAL A 111 6.02 -23.91 -0.94
N PHE A 112 6.24 -23.37 0.25
CA PHE A 112 6.98 -24.06 1.31
C PHE A 112 6.21 -25.23 1.91
N TRP A 113 4.90 -25.11 2.09
CA TRP A 113 4.08 -26.19 2.64
C TRP A 113 4.01 -27.37 1.66
N SER A 114 3.92 -27.10 0.36
CA SER A 114 3.76 -28.12 -0.67
C SER A 114 4.93 -28.14 -1.66
N PRO A 115 6.13 -28.61 -1.25
CA PRO A 115 7.32 -28.59 -2.12
C PRO A 115 7.17 -29.51 -3.34
N LEU A 116 6.31 -30.53 -3.27
CA LEU A 116 6.04 -31.49 -4.34
C LEU A 116 5.11 -30.92 -5.43
N VAL A 117 4.40 -29.82 -5.15
CA VAL A 117 3.46 -29.21 -6.09
C VAL A 117 4.15 -28.09 -6.84
N SER A 118 4.00 -28.06 -8.17
CA SER A 118 4.53 -26.97 -8.99
C SER A 118 4.04 -25.61 -8.48
N SER A 119 4.98 -24.71 -8.17
CA SER A 119 4.70 -23.35 -7.66
C SER A 119 3.68 -22.58 -8.49
N LYS A 120 3.61 -22.85 -9.81
CA LYS A 120 2.68 -22.22 -10.75
C LYS A 120 1.20 -22.56 -10.47
N ARG A 121 0.92 -23.70 -9.83
CA ARG A 121 -0.45 -24.15 -9.55
C ARG A 121 -1.15 -23.27 -8.51
N TRP A 122 -0.38 -22.72 -7.56
CA TRP A 122 -0.90 -21.85 -6.50
C TRP A 122 -1.14 -20.42 -6.94
N VAL A 123 -0.49 -19.95 -8.01
CA VAL A 123 -0.56 -18.54 -8.42
C VAL A 123 -1.97 -18.13 -8.86
N LYS A 124 -2.59 -18.89 -9.77
CA LYS A 124 -3.93 -18.58 -10.29
C LYS A 124 -5.03 -18.47 -9.22
N PRO A 125 -5.21 -19.44 -8.30
CA PRO A 125 -6.25 -19.33 -7.28
C PRO A 125 -5.98 -18.16 -6.33
N ILE A 126 -4.73 -17.92 -5.94
CA ILE A 126 -4.37 -16.79 -5.08
C ILE A 126 -4.72 -15.45 -5.75
N VAL A 127 -4.32 -15.26 -7.00
CA VAL A 127 -4.64 -14.05 -7.77
C VAL A 127 -6.15 -13.84 -7.88
N TRP A 128 -6.92 -14.90 -8.18
CA TRP A 128 -8.38 -14.82 -8.25
C TRP A 128 -9.01 -14.41 -6.92
N VAL A 129 -8.61 -15.03 -5.81
CA VAL A 129 -9.10 -14.69 -4.46
C VAL A 129 -8.78 -13.22 -4.13
N MET A 130 -7.58 -12.75 -4.43
CA MET A 130 -7.18 -11.36 -4.17
C MET A 130 -8.00 -10.36 -4.97
N VAL A 131 -8.22 -10.62 -6.27
CA VAL A 131 -9.03 -9.74 -7.13
C VAL A 131 -10.47 -9.69 -6.63
N VAL A 132 -11.06 -10.85 -6.33
CA VAL A 132 -12.45 -10.93 -5.81
C VAL A 132 -12.59 -10.20 -4.48
N LEU A 133 -11.66 -10.43 -3.53
CA LEU A 133 -11.68 -9.73 -2.23
C LEU A 133 -11.47 -8.22 -2.39
N SER A 134 -10.59 -7.80 -3.29
CA SER A 134 -10.36 -6.38 -3.54
C SER A 134 -11.59 -5.68 -4.12
N VAL A 135 -12.28 -6.34 -5.07
CA VAL A 135 -13.53 -5.83 -5.64
C VAL A 135 -14.61 -5.78 -4.56
N LEU A 136 -14.76 -6.83 -3.76
CA LEU A 136 -15.73 -6.89 -2.67
C LEU A 136 -15.50 -5.76 -1.65
N PHE A 137 -14.26 -5.56 -1.17
CA PHE A 137 -13.96 -4.47 -0.24
C PHE A 137 -14.17 -3.10 -0.87
N SER A 138 -13.86 -2.93 -2.15
CA SER A 138 -14.13 -1.66 -2.85
C SER A 138 -15.63 -1.37 -2.94
N ILE A 139 -16.45 -2.38 -3.25
CA ILE A 139 -17.91 -2.24 -3.26
C ILE A 139 -18.43 -1.87 -1.88
N ILE A 140 -17.95 -2.54 -0.82
CA ILE A 140 -18.36 -2.24 0.56
C ILE A 140 -18.00 -0.80 0.94
N LEU A 141 -16.77 -0.37 0.68
CA LEU A 141 -16.33 0.99 0.98
C LEU A 141 -17.18 2.01 0.23
N VAL A 142 -17.36 1.85 -1.09
CA VAL A 142 -18.17 2.75 -1.92
C VAL A 142 -19.63 2.79 -1.48
N ALA A 143 -20.24 1.63 -1.19
CA ALA A 143 -21.63 1.55 -0.78
C ALA A 143 -21.87 2.24 0.57
N VAL A 144 -21.00 1.97 1.56
CA VAL A 144 -21.04 2.64 2.86
C VAL A 144 -20.90 4.15 2.66
N ASP A 145 -19.88 4.58 1.93
CA ASP A 145 -19.62 6.00 1.73
C ASP A 145 -20.79 6.72 1.07
N ILE A 146 -21.34 6.21 -0.04
CA ILE A 146 -22.48 6.83 -0.74
C ILE A 146 -23.74 6.90 0.14
N VAL A 147 -24.01 5.85 0.92
CA VAL A 147 -25.20 5.78 1.78
C VAL A 147 -25.11 6.81 2.91
N TYR A 148 -23.95 6.92 3.56
CA TYR A 148 -23.78 7.82 4.70
C TYR A 148 -23.50 9.28 4.28
N THR A 149 -22.73 9.52 3.21
CA THR A 149 -22.41 10.90 2.78
C THR A 149 -23.59 11.63 2.16
N LYS A 150 -24.50 10.93 1.45
CA LYS A 150 -25.74 11.56 0.96
C LYS A 150 -26.64 12.08 2.08
N ALA A 151 -26.56 11.50 3.28
CA ALA A 151 -27.33 11.96 4.42
C ALA A 151 -26.80 13.28 5.00
N ASP A 152 -25.47 13.48 5.01
CA ASP A 152 -24.82 14.56 5.76
C ASP A 152 -24.32 15.76 4.93
N LEU A 153 -24.05 15.57 3.62
CA LEU A 153 -23.66 16.68 2.73
C LEU A 153 -24.75 17.75 2.58
N HIS A 154 -25.99 17.42 2.92
CA HIS A 154 -27.11 18.37 2.89
C HIS A 154 -27.12 19.33 4.10
N TYR A 155 -26.34 19.05 5.15
CA TYR A 155 -26.45 19.74 6.45
C TYR A 155 -25.17 20.40 6.98
N SER A 156 -23.98 20.08 6.46
CA SER A 156 -22.71 20.60 7.00
C SER A 156 -21.93 21.45 6.00
N GLN A 157 -21.79 22.75 6.30
CA GLN A 157 -20.76 23.57 5.66
C GLN A 157 -19.41 23.19 6.28
N VAL A 158 -18.46 22.75 5.46
CA VAL A 158 -17.10 22.42 5.90
C VAL A 158 -16.44 23.68 6.48
N HIS A 159 -16.16 23.67 7.78
CA HIS A 159 -15.41 24.76 8.42
C HIS A 159 -13.97 24.79 7.90
N LEU A 160 -13.53 25.98 7.46
CA LEU A 160 -12.20 26.23 6.85
C LEU A 160 -11.02 25.79 7.74
N GLU A 161 -11.24 25.68 9.05
CA GLU A 161 -10.23 25.31 10.04
C GLU A 161 -9.91 23.82 10.06
N CYS A 162 -10.66 23.01 9.32
CA CYS A 162 -10.63 21.56 9.45
C CYS A 162 -10.13 20.93 8.12
N LEU A 163 -8.82 20.74 8.04
CA LEU A 163 -8.04 20.47 6.82
C LEU A 163 -7.90 18.98 6.45
N SER A 164 -8.74 18.10 7.00
CA SER A 164 -8.60 16.65 6.75
C SER A 164 -9.91 16.01 6.35
N MET A 165 -9.85 14.81 5.75
CA MET A 165 -11.05 14.01 5.48
C MET A 165 -11.93 13.80 6.71
N ASN A 166 -11.31 13.73 7.90
CA ASN A 166 -11.99 13.55 9.18
C ASN A 166 -12.85 14.78 9.57
N CYS A 167 -12.73 15.88 8.83
CA CYS A 167 -13.41 17.14 9.08
C CYS A 167 -14.53 17.45 8.10
N LEU A 168 -14.37 17.03 6.84
CA LEU A 168 -15.35 17.21 5.77
C LEU A 168 -16.65 16.45 6.06
N VAL A 169 -16.54 15.47 6.95
CA VAL A 169 -17.58 14.52 7.26
C VAL A 169 -17.80 14.65 8.77
N GLN A 170 -18.64 15.60 9.16
CA GLN A 170 -19.30 15.59 10.48
C GLN A 170 -20.27 14.38 10.57
N ALA A 171 -20.44 13.64 9.47
CA ALA A 171 -21.07 12.33 9.36
C ALA A 171 -20.29 11.24 10.10
N ASP A 172 -21.05 10.49 10.88
CA ASP A 172 -20.78 9.18 11.45
C ASP A 172 -19.39 8.53 11.32
N SER A 173 -18.93 8.12 12.50
CA SER A 173 -17.91 7.10 12.77
C SER A 173 -17.93 5.88 11.84
N THR A 174 -19.05 5.55 11.17
CA THR A 174 -19.27 4.29 10.47
C THR A 174 -18.34 4.04 9.28
N ASN A 175 -18.14 4.98 8.34
CA ASN A 175 -17.24 4.74 7.20
C ASN A 175 -15.79 4.56 7.69
N ARG A 176 -15.36 5.43 8.60
CA ARG A 176 -14.05 5.32 9.26
C ARG A 176 -13.92 3.97 9.98
N VAL A 177 -14.95 3.53 10.70
CA VAL A 177 -14.97 2.23 11.40
C VAL A 177 -14.86 1.08 10.40
N VAL A 178 -15.60 1.10 9.30
CA VAL A 178 -15.53 0.05 8.25
C VAL A 178 -14.13 -0.02 7.65
N PHE A 179 -13.55 1.13 7.28
CA PHE A 179 -12.18 1.17 6.77
C PHE A 179 -11.16 0.67 7.81
N VAL A 180 -11.29 1.09 9.07
CA VAL A 180 -10.44 0.63 10.19
C VAL A 180 -10.57 -0.88 10.39
N ILE A 181 -11.77 -1.46 10.30
CA ILE A 181 -11.99 -2.91 10.40
C ILE A 181 -11.31 -3.63 9.24
N ILE A 182 -11.48 -3.17 8.00
CA ILE A 182 -10.83 -3.76 6.82
C ILE A 182 -9.29 -3.68 6.97
N LYS A 183 -8.76 -2.53 7.39
CA LYS A 183 -7.33 -2.35 7.65
C LYS A 183 -6.81 -3.22 8.79
N LEU A 184 -7.59 -3.41 9.84
CA LEU A 184 -7.24 -4.29 10.95
C LEU A 184 -7.18 -5.75 10.49
N ILE A 185 -8.20 -6.23 9.77
CA ILE A 185 -8.25 -7.60 9.26
C ILE A 185 -7.08 -7.87 8.31
N THR A 186 -6.82 -6.96 7.37
CA THR A 186 -5.71 -7.08 6.43
C THR A 186 -4.35 -7.00 7.13
N SER A 187 -4.19 -6.14 8.14
CA SER A 187 -2.97 -6.07 8.96
C SER A 187 -2.71 -7.36 9.75
N VAL A 188 -3.74 -7.91 10.41
CA VAL A 188 -3.64 -9.17 11.14
C VAL A 188 -3.28 -10.32 10.20
N ALA A 189 -3.91 -10.39 9.03
CA ALA A 189 -3.57 -11.37 8.00
C ALA A 189 -2.11 -11.21 7.54
N HIS A 190 -1.68 -9.97 7.26
CA HIS A 190 -0.31 -9.69 6.82
C HIS A 190 0.74 -10.13 7.86
N VAL A 191 0.51 -9.80 9.13
CA VAL A 191 1.39 -10.23 10.24
C VAL A 191 1.38 -11.74 10.40
N GLY A 192 0.19 -12.36 10.44
CA GLY A 192 0.05 -13.80 10.61
C GLY A 192 0.76 -14.60 9.52
N PHE A 193 0.52 -14.28 8.25
CA PHE A 193 1.18 -14.94 7.12
C PHE A 193 2.67 -14.60 7.05
N GLY A 194 3.07 -13.38 7.41
CA GLY A 194 4.47 -12.97 7.45
C GLY A 194 5.28 -13.73 8.50
N ILE A 195 4.74 -13.92 9.70
CA ILE A 195 5.35 -14.75 10.75
C ILE A 195 5.46 -16.20 10.28
N ALA A 196 4.39 -16.77 9.71
CA ALA A 196 4.43 -18.12 9.15
C ALA A 196 5.53 -18.26 8.08
N PHE A 197 5.65 -17.29 7.18
CA PHE A 197 6.71 -17.25 6.18
C PHE A 197 8.12 -17.18 6.80
N LEU A 198 8.32 -16.37 7.83
CA LEU A 198 9.61 -16.25 8.53
C LEU A 198 10.01 -17.53 9.28
N ILE A 199 9.04 -18.26 9.84
CA ILE A 199 9.29 -19.57 10.45
C ILE A 199 9.70 -20.57 9.36
N LEU A 200 8.93 -20.63 8.27
CA LEU A 200 9.18 -21.58 7.17
C LEU A 200 10.52 -21.34 6.48
N ILE A 201 10.91 -20.08 6.23
CA ILE A 201 12.21 -19.79 5.59
C ILE A 201 13.37 -20.22 6.48
N ARG A 202 13.28 -20.01 7.80
CA ARG A 202 14.32 -20.42 8.75
C ARG A 202 14.47 -21.94 8.78
N THR A 203 13.35 -22.67 8.71
CA THR A 203 13.36 -24.13 8.61
C THR A 203 13.88 -24.61 7.25
N ALA A 204 13.59 -23.90 6.16
CA ALA A 204 13.96 -24.31 4.80
C ALA A 204 15.39 -23.92 4.39
N GLU A 205 16.02 -22.94 5.02
CA GLU A 205 17.45 -22.63 4.86
C GLU A 205 18.35 -23.83 5.20
N LEU A 206 17.84 -24.77 6.00
CA LEU A 206 18.49 -26.06 6.27
C LEU A 206 18.44 -27.03 5.07
N PHE A 207 17.53 -26.83 4.10
CA PHE A 207 17.22 -27.83 3.05
C PHE A 207 17.42 -27.37 1.59
N HIS A 208 17.41 -26.07 1.27
CA HIS A 208 17.45 -25.62 -0.15
C HIS A 208 18.35 -24.41 -0.43
N LYS A 209 19.29 -24.58 -1.38
CA LYS A 209 20.40 -23.66 -1.71
C LYS A 209 20.28 -22.95 -3.08
N THR A 210 19.08 -22.68 -3.59
CA THR A 210 18.92 -22.08 -4.92
C THR A 210 19.01 -20.54 -4.89
N SER A 211 19.98 -19.95 -5.59
CA SER A 211 20.28 -18.49 -5.58
C SER A 211 19.10 -17.58 -5.93
N THR A 212 18.28 -17.96 -6.92
CA THR A 212 17.10 -17.17 -7.34
C THR A 212 16.01 -17.14 -6.26
N PHE A 213 15.85 -18.24 -5.53
CA PHE A 213 14.87 -18.37 -4.46
C PHE A 213 15.22 -17.45 -3.28
N HIS A 214 16.51 -17.33 -2.96
CA HIS A 214 17.00 -16.47 -1.89
C HIS A 214 16.74 -14.98 -2.15
N LYS A 215 16.86 -14.53 -3.41
CA LYS A 215 16.60 -13.12 -3.77
C LYS A 215 15.14 -12.72 -3.56
N ILE A 216 14.19 -13.51 -4.06
CA ILE A 216 12.76 -13.16 -3.94
C ILE A 216 12.30 -13.31 -2.48
N ASN A 217 12.78 -14.31 -1.76
CA ASN A 217 12.45 -14.44 -0.35
C ASN A 217 13.03 -13.29 0.49
N GLY A 218 14.23 -12.81 0.14
CA GLY A 218 14.81 -11.61 0.72
C GLY A 218 13.93 -10.39 0.48
N PHE A 219 13.45 -10.18 -0.75
CA PHE A 219 12.50 -9.11 -1.06
C PHE A 219 11.24 -9.16 -0.21
N VAL A 220 10.58 -10.33 -0.15
CA VAL A 220 9.35 -10.52 0.63
C VAL A 220 9.60 -10.28 2.12
N LYS A 221 10.76 -10.71 2.63
CA LYS A 221 11.18 -10.43 4.01
C LYS A 221 11.32 -8.94 4.27
N TYR A 222 12.01 -8.18 3.41
CA TYR A 222 12.14 -6.73 3.57
C TYR A 222 10.80 -6.02 3.47
N LEU A 223 9.96 -6.40 2.51
CA LEU A 223 8.62 -5.84 2.32
C LEU A 223 7.75 -6.06 3.57
N PHE A 224 7.80 -7.26 4.16
CA PHE A 224 7.13 -7.56 5.42
C PHE A 224 7.61 -6.62 6.55
N PHE A 225 8.93 -6.46 6.73
CA PHE A 225 9.45 -5.59 7.79
C PHE A 225 9.08 -4.12 7.58
N ILE A 226 9.16 -3.61 6.35
CA ILE A 226 8.80 -2.24 6.02
C ILE A 226 7.33 -1.98 6.38
N ARG A 227 6.42 -2.85 5.96
CA ARG A 227 4.99 -2.70 6.30
C ARG A 227 4.72 -2.78 7.79
N VAL A 228 5.37 -3.70 8.51
CA VAL A 228 5.23 -3.80 9.96
C VAL A 228 5.63 -2.48 10.63
N VAL A 229 6.79 -1.93 10.26
CA VAL A 229 7.35 -0.72 10.89
C VAL A 229 6.59 0.55 10.51
N PHE A 230 6.26 0.73 9.23
CA PHE A 230 5.72 1.99 8.71
C PHE A 230 4.21 2.06 8.67
N GLU A 231 3.50 0.93 8.67
CA GLU A 231 2.04 0.90 8.59
C GLU A 231 1.41 0.27 9.83
N ILE A 232 1.78 -0.96 10.16
CA ILE A 232 1.07 -1.75 11.19
C ILE A 232 1.35 -1.23 12.60
N VAL A 233 2.61 -0.95 12.94
CA VAL A 233 2.98 -0.44 14.27
C VAL A 233 2.33 0.92 14.54
N PRO A 234 2.41 1.94 13.65
CA PRO A 234 1.71 3.21 13.86
C PRO A 234 0.19 3.04 13.98
N PHE A 235 -0.41 2.17 13.16
CA PHE A 235 -1.85 1.90 13.22
C PHE A 235 -2.26 1.26 14.56
N LEU A 236 -1.52 0.26 15.05
CA LEU A 236 -1.79 -0.36 16.34
C LEU A 236 -1.63 0.63 17.49
N ILE A 237 -0.60 1.49 17.45
CA ILE A 237 -0.39 2.54 18.46
C ILE A 237 -1.59 3.49 18.48
N ASP A 238 -2.06 3.95 17.32
CA ASP A 238 -3.24 4.81 17.22
C ASP A 238 -4.51 4.12 17.75
N CYS A 239 -4.73 2.84 17.43
CA CYS A 239 -5.85 2.07 17.99
C CYS A 239 -5.78 1.98 19.52
N ILE A 240 -4.60 1.67 20.07
CA ILE A 240 -4.41 1.55 21.53
C ILE A 240 -4.63 2.91 22.20
N LEU A 241 -4.02 3.99 21.69
CA LEU A 241 -4.17 5.34 22.24
C LEU A 241 -5.62 5.83 22.16
N SER A 242 -6.31 5.52 21.05
CA SER A 242 -7.71 5.92 20.84
C SER A 242 -8.65 5.22 21.81
N ILE A 243 -8.38 3.96 22.18
CA ILE A 243 -9.19 3.21 23.14
C ILE A 243 -8.86 3.60 24.58
N THR A 244 -7.57 3.74 24.91
CA THR A 244 -7.10 3.90 26.30
C THR A 244 -7.20 5.33 26.82
N ILE A 245 -6.79 6.32 26.02
CA ILE A 245 -6.64 7.72 26.47
C ILE A 245 -7.67 8.62 25.74
N LYS A 246 -8.52 8.05 24.87
CA LYS A 246 -9.40 8.78 23.94
C LYS A 246 -8.62 9.78 23.07
N PHE A 247 -7.34 9.49 22.84
CA PHE A 247 -6.44 10.30 22.02
C PHE A 247 -6.23 9.59 20.69
N SER A 248 -6.65 10.22 19.59
CA SER A 248 -6.48 9.65 18.26
C SER A 248 -5.33 10.34 17.54
N LEU A 249 -4.22 9.62 17.33
CA LEU A 249 -3.03 10.10 16.64
C LEU A 249 -3.36 10.63 15.25
N ILE A 250 -4.30 9.97 14.55
CA ILE A 250 -4.76 10.37 13.21
C ILE A 250 -5.39 11.77 13.18
N TYR A 251 -5.95 12.22 14.32
CA TYR A 251 -6.56 13.55 14.44
C TYR A 251 -5.50 14.63 14.56
N TYR A 252 -4.41 14.38 15.30
CA TYR A 252 -3.39 15.37 15.63
C TYR A 252 -2.21 15.40 14.66
N VAL A 253 -1.71 14.24 14.29
CA VAL A 253 -0.58 14.10 13.35
C VAL A 253 -1.06 14.20 11.91
N GLY A 254 -2.37 14.12 11.69
CA GLY A 254 -2.96 13.97 10.37
C GLY A 254 -2.92 12.51 9.92
N ALA A 255 -3.14 12.30 8.62
CA ALA A 255 -3.20 10.96 8.05
C ALA A 255 -1.80 10.31 7.97
N TYR A 256 -1.24 9.90 9.11
CA TYR A 256 0.04 9.16 9.18
C TYR A 256 0.00 7.88 8.33
N SER A 257 -1.19 7.34 8.03
CA SER A 257 -1.39 6.27 7.07
C SER A 257 -0.90 6.64 5.67
N LYS A 258 -1.07 7.90 5.23
CA LYS A 258 -0.49 8.41 3.97
C LYS A 258 1.03 8.39 4.03
N PHE A 259 1.62 8.72 5.18
CA PHE A 259 3.07 8.66 5.37
C PHE A 259 3.58 7.22 5.26
N GLY A 260 3.02 6.31 6.05
CA GLY A 260 3.41 4.90 6.05
C GLY A 260 3.30 4.27 4.67
N TRP A 261 2.18 4.50 4.00
CA TRP A 261 1.95 4.02 2.64
C TRP A 261 2.95 4.58 1.63
N SER A 262 3.23 5.90 1.66
CA SER A 262 4.12 6.51 0.68
C SER A 262 5.57 6.01 0.84
N VAL A 263 6.01 5.81 2.09
CA VAL A 263 7.32 5.23 2.38
C VAL A 263 7.37 3.76 1.97
N ASP A 264 6.33 2.97 2.24
CA ASP A 264 6.27 1.56 1.84
C ASP A 264 6.30 1.40 0.31
N ALA A 265 5.52 2.21 -0.42
CA ALA A 265 5.49 2.23 -1.87
C ALA A 265 6.87 2.57 -2.47
N LEU A 266 7.51 3.63 -1.95
CA LEU A 266 8.84 4.04 -2.39
C LEU A 266 9.88 2.96 -2.09
N ALA A 267 9.89 2.44 -0.87
CA ALA A 267 10.83 1.40 -0.47
C ALA A 267 10.65 0.12 -1.29
N THR A 268 9.41 -0.25 -1.62
CA THR A 268 9.09 -1.38 -2.50
C THR A 268 9.66 -1.17 -3.90
N ALA A 269 9.48 0.02 -4.50
CA ALA A 269 10.02 0.34 -5.81
C ALA A 269 11.55 0.36 -5.82
N VAL A 270 12.18 0.98 -4.81
CA VAL A 270 13.64 1.07 -4.66
C VAL A 270 14.25 -0.32 -4.45
N LEU A 271 13.69 -1.14 -3.57
CA LEU A 271 14.16 -2.51 -3.32
C LEU A 271 14.11 -3.35 -4.60
N TYR A 272 13.02 -3.26 -5.35
CA TYR A 272 12.91 -3.99 -6.61
C TYR A 272 13.92 -3.49 -7.67
N TYR A 273 14.12 -2.16 -7.76
CA TYR A 273 15.13 -1.57 -8.63
C TYR A 273 16.54 -2.08 -8.30
N LEU A 274 16.94 -2.05 -7.03
CA LEU A 274 18.25 -2.53 -6.58
C LEU A 274 18.46 -4.03 -6.84
N MET A 275 17.41 -4.84 -6.70
CA MET A 275 17.46 -6.26 -7.05
C MET A 275 17.69 -6.50 -8.54
N MET A 276 17.06 -5.68 -9.38
CA MET A 276 17.20 -5.73 -10.82
C MET A 276 18.59 -5.29 -11.29
N GLU A 277 19.14 -4.22 -10.71
CA GLU A 277 20.47 -3.71 -11.06
C GLU A 277 21.58 -4.71 -10.73
N ARG A 278 21.51 -5.34 -9.55
CA ARG A 278 22.43 -6.43 -9.17
C ARG A 278 22.37 -7.64 -10.12
N LYS A 279 21.26 -7.88 -10.81
CA LYS A 279 21.18 -8.97 -11.80
C LYS A 279 22.00 -8.63 -13.06
N THR A 280 21.96 -7.39 -13.50
CA THR A 280 22.66 -6.94 -14.72
C THR A 280 24.18 -6.99 -14.52
N ASN A 281 24.68 -6.46 -13.39
CA ASN A 281 26.12 -6.39 -13.13
C ASN A 281 26.79 -7.77 -12.97
N ASN A 282 26.06 -8.77 -12.44
CA ASN A 282 26.59 -10.13 -12.30
C ASN A 282 26.65 -10.89 -13.62
N VAL A 283 25.80 -10.56 -14.60
CA VAL A 283 25.86 -11.17 -15.95
C VAL A 283 27.04 -10.63 -16.73
N SER A 284 27.34 -9.33 -16.59
CA SER A 284 28.48 -8.68 -17.22
C SER A 284 29.84 -9.23 -16.74
N CYS A 285 29.96 -9.61 -15.47
CA CYS A 285 31.21 -10.20 -14.95
C CYS A 285 31.42 -11.67 -15.35
N SER A 286 30.36 -12.42 -15.66
CA SER A 286 30.47 -13.84 -16.02
C SER A 286 30.90 -14.09 -17.47
N GLN A 287 30.89 -13.07 -18.33
CA GLN A 287 31.28 -13.20 -19.74
C GLN A 287 32.77 -12.96 -20.01
N ASN A 288 33.57 -12.67 -18.98
CA ASN A 288 35.00 -12.33 -19.11
C ASN A 288 35.97 -13.42 -18.63
N THR A 289 35.54 -14.67 -18.47
CA THR A 289 36.48 -15.80 -18.32
C THR A 289 36.81 -16.36 -19.70
N PRO A 290 37.98 -16.02 -20.30
CA PRO A 290 38.48 -16.76 -21.44
C PRO A 290 38.74 -18.20 -21.01
N LEU A 291 38.20 -19.16 -21.76
CA LEU A 291 38.61 -20.54 -21.69
C LEU A 291 40.07 -20.62 -22.16
N SER A 292 40.98 -20.78 -21.21
CA SER A 292 42.38 -21.19 -21.43
C SER A 292 42.49 -22.70 -21.31
#